data_AF-A0A2A4HXH3-F1
#
_entry.id   AF-A0A2A4HXH3-F1
#
_cell.length_a   1.000
_cell.length_b   1.000
_cell.length_c   1.000
_cell.angle_alpha   90.00
_cell.angle_beta   90.00
_cell.angle_gamma   90.00
#
_symmetry.space_group_name_H-M   'P 1'
#
loop_
_entity.id
_entity.type
_entity.pdbx_description
1 polymer ?
#
loop_
_entity_poly.entity_id
_entity_poly.type
_entity_poly.pdbx_seq_one_letter_code
_entity_poly.pdbx_strand_id
1 'polypeptide(L)'
;MATAVDRIKDEPGEIAVPDVVTDDGYRPSADEPFMNPRQQAYFRRKLLEWKDAIRRESQGTLSQLQVDSLREADLTDRASSETDWSLELRTRDRQRKLISKIDAALRRIDEGEYGYCEVTGEPISLGRLEARPIATMTVEAQERHERNEKVSRDD
;
A
#
# COMPACT_ATOMS: atom_id res chain seq x y z
N MET A 1 -54.33 5.29 6.39
CA MET A 1 -53.21 5.41 7.34
C MET A 1 -52.38 4.15 7.23
N ALA A 2 -51.10 4.34 6.87
CA ALA A 2 -49.92 3.47 6.90
C ALA A 2 -50.03 1.99 6.45
N THR A 3 -49.51 1.76 5.24
CA THR A 3 -49.10 0.47 4.66
C THR A 3 -47.87 -0.07 5.40
N ALA A 4 -47.88 -1.36 5.77
CA ALA A 4 -46.73 -2.05 6.35
C ALA A 4 -45.73 -2.39 5.23
N VAL A 5 -44.54 -1.77 5.28
CA VAL A 5 -43.41 -2.07 4.38
C VAL A 5 -42.55 -3.15 5.03
N ASP A 6 -42.37 -4.25 4.31
CA ASP A 6 -41.46 -5.34 4.62
C ASP A 6 -40.04 -4.81 4.81
N ARG A 7 -39.44 -5.18 5.95
CA ARG A 7 -38.10 -4.77 6.36
C ARG A 7 -37.09 -5.76 5.75
N ILE A 8 -36.60 -5.43 4.55
CA ILE A 8 -35.50 -6.13 3.89
C ILE A 8 -34.28 -6.07 4.81
N LYS A 9 -33.81 -7.24 5.26
CA LYS A 9 -32.54 -7.39 5.95
C LYS A 9 -31.44 -7.36 4.89
N ASP A 10 -30.71 -6.25 4.80
CA ASP A 10 -29.40 -6.21 4.14
C ASP A 10 -28.38 -6.90 5.04
N GLU A 11 -28.02 -8.14 4.69
CA GLU A 11 -26.84 -8.81 5.23
C GLU A 11 -25.63 -8.41 4.36
N PRO A 12 -24.51 -7.95 4.93
CA PRO A 12 -23.34 -7.57 4.14
C PRO A 12 -22.75 -8.84 3.51
N GLY A 13 -22.86 -8.94 2.19
CA GLY A 13 -22.32 -10.02 1.38
C GLY A 13 -20.82 -10.17 1.61
N GLU A 14 -20.45 -11.28 2.22
CA GLU A 14 -19.08 -11.75 2.35
C GLU A 14 -18.53 -12.04 0.95
N ILE A 15 -17.77 -11.10 0.37
CA ILE A 15 -17.04 -11.33 -0.88
C ILE A 15 -15.87 -12.24 -0.54
N ALA A 16 -16.13 -13.54 -0.51
CA ALA A 16 -15.11 -14.57 -0.43
C ALA A 16 -14.27 -14.53 -1.72
N VAL A 17 -13.19 -13.75 -1.69
CA VAL A 17 -12.14 -13.82 -2.72
C VAL A 17 -11.56 -15.25 -2.69
N PRO A 18 -11.77 -16.06 -3.75
CA PRO A 18 -11.30 -17.43 -3.75
C PRO A 18 -9.77 -17.46 -3.64
N ASP A 19 -9.27 -18.49 -2.97
CA ASP A 19 -7.85 -18.75 -2.74
C ASP A 19 -7.19 -19.15 -4.08
N VAL A 20 -7.02 -18.18 -4.98
CA VAL A 20 -6.37 -18.37 -6.28
C VAL A 20 -4.87 -18.40 -6.05
N VAL A 21 -4.38 -19.58 -5.68
CA VAL A 21 -2.97 -19.93 -5.67
C VAL A 21 -2.40 -19.67 -7.07
N THR A 22 -1.60 -18.63 -7.24
CA THR A 22 -0.91 -18.33 -8.51
C THR A 22 0.55 -18.80 -8.42
N ASP A 23 0.79 -20.08 -8.16
CA ASP A 23 2.14 -20.68 -8.09
C ASP A 23 2.81 -20.86 -9.47
N ASP A 24 2.13 -20.51 -10.57
CA ASP A 24 2.57 -20.83 -11.94
C ASP A 24 3.39 -19.72 -12.66
N GLY A 25 3.98 -18.75 -11.96
CA GLY A 25 4.73 -17.66 -12.61
C GLY A 25 3.86 -16.70 -13.44
N TYR A 26 2.57 -16.61 -13.12
CA TYR A 26 1.60 -15.72 -13.79
C TYR A 26 2.01 -14.25 -13.70
N ARG A 27 1.93 -13.55 -14.85
CA ARG A 27 2.14 -12.10 -14.95
C ARG A 27 0.93 -11.47 -15.66
N PRO A 28 0.31 -10.42 -15.10
CA PRO A 28 -0.83 -9.74 -15.74
C PRO A 28 -0.48 -9.25 -17.16
N SER A 29 -1.27 -9.66 -18.15
CA SER A 29 -1.21 -9.14 -19.53
C SER A 29 -2.42 -8.26 -19.84
N ALA A 30 -2.27 -7.38 -20.83
CA ALA A 30 -3.35 -6.57 -21.39
C ALA A 30 -4.36 -7.39 -22.23
N ASP A 31 -4.01 -8.64 -22.57
CA ASP A 31 -4.86 -9.55 -23.38
C ASP A 31 -6.03 -10.15 -22.58
N GLU A 32 -6.08 -9.91 -21.27
CA GLU A 32 -7.12 -10.41 -20.37
C GLU A 32 -8.03 -9.26 -19.87
N PRO A 33 -9.28 -9.56 -19.45
CA PRO A 33 -10.13 -8.57 -18.82
C PRO A 33 -9.43 -7.89 -17.64
N PHE A 34 -9.48 -6.55 -17.63
CA PHE A 34 -8.83 -5.73 -16.62
C PHE A 34 -9.36 -6.07 -15.22
N MET A 35 -8.44 -6.28 -14.27
CA MET A 35 -8.73 -6.61 -12.87
C MET A 35 -9.62 -7.84 -12.69
N ASN A 36 -9.41 -8.87 -13.51
CA ASN A 36 -9.98 -10.18 -13.26
C ASN A 36 -9.49 -10.77 -11.91
N PRO A 37 -10.17 -11.80 -11.36
CA PRO A 37 -9.79 -12.40 -10.09
C PRO A 37 -8.34 -12.89 -10.03
N ARG A 38 -7.75 -13.30 -11.16
CA ARG A 38 -6.34 -13.73 -11.24
C ARG A 38 -5.36 -12.56 -11.10
N GLN A 39 -5.64 -11.43 -11.76
CA GLN A 39 -4.88 -10.19 -11.62
C GLN A 39 -4.97 -9.65 -10.19
N GLN A 40 -6.16 -9.66 -9.60
CA GLN A 40 -6.36 -9.25 -8.21
C GLN A 40 -5.56 -10.14 -7.24
N ALA A 41 -5.62 -11.47 -7.40
CA ALA A 41 -4.83 -12.40 -6.59
C ALA A 41 -3.32 -12.17 -6.72
N TYR A 42 -2.83 -11.92 -7.94
CA TYR A 42 -1.42 -11.58 -8.18
C TYR A 42 -0.99 -10.31 -7.43
N PHE A 43 -1.73 -9.21 -7.57
CA PHE A 43 -1.40 -7.96 -6.90
C PHE A 43 -1.58 -8.06 -5.38
N ARG A 44 -2.58 -8.80 -4.89
CA ARG A 44 -2.78 -9.07 -3.47
C ARG A 44 -1.57 -9.77 -2.86
N ARG A 45 -1.09 -10.85 -3.48
CA ARG A 45 0.12 -11.54 -3.03
C ARG A 45 1.32 -10.61 -3.04
N LYS A 46 1.53 -9.86 -4.14
CA LYS A 46 2.65 -8.90 -4.24
C LYS A 46 2.63 -7.86 -3.12
N LEU A 47 1.45 -7.34 -2.78
CA LEU A 47 1.27 -6.38 -1.68
C LEU A 47 1.55 -7.01 -0.32
N LEU A 48 1.10 -8.25 -0.07
CA LEU A 48 1.36 -8.98 1.17
C LEU A 48 2.85 -9.28 1.34
N GLU A 49 3.51 -9.81 0.31
CA GLU A 49 4.95 -10.06 0.31
C GLU A 49 5.74 -8.78 0.58
N TRP A 50 5.34 -7.67 -0.04
CA TRP A 50 5.97 -6.38 0.19
C TRP A 50 5.78 -5.89 1.63
N LYS A 51 4.56 -6.03 2.19
CA LYS A 51 4.25 -5.70 3.58
C LYS A 51 5.12 -6.51 4.55
N ASP A 52 5.26 -7.81 4.30
CA ASP A 52 6.05 -8.70 5.15
C ASP A 52 7.56 -8.43 5.01
N ALA A 53 8.04 -8.02 3.85
CA ALA A 53 9.41 -7.56 3.68
C ALA A 53 9.69 -6.30 4.53
N ILE A 54 8.81 -5.30 4.50
CA ILE A 54 8.95 -4.08 5.31
C ILE A 54 8.90 -4.41 6.81
N ARG A 55 8.01 -5.32 7.23
CA ARG A 55 7.91 -5.75 8.63
C ARG A 55 9.19 -6.42 9.11
N ARG A 56 9.76 -7.32 8.30
CA ARG A 56 11.03 -8.00 8.63
C ARG A 56 12.19 -7.01 8.71
N GLU A 57 12.28 -6.06 7.79
CA GLU A 57 13.27 -4.99 7.83
C GLU A 57 13.15 -4.18 9.14
N SER A 58 11.93 -3.73 9.49
CA SER A 58 11.69 -2.96 10.70
C SER A 58 12.02 -3.71 12.00
N GLN A 59 11.77 -5.02 12.06
CA GLN A 59 12.14 -5.87 13.19
C GLN A 59 13.67 -6.03 13.32
N GLY A 60 14.37 -6.16 12.19
CA GLY A 60 15.82 -6.23 12.14
C GLY A 60 16.47 -4.98 12.74
N THR A 61 16.05 -3.79 12.29
CA THR A 61 16.67 -2.56 12.77
C THR A 61 16.38 -2.26 14.24
N LEU A 62 15.19 -2.65 14.75
CA LEU A 62 14.89 -2.53 16.19
C LEU A 62 15.86 -3.35 17.04
N SER A 63 16.15 -4.57 16.60
CA SER A 63 17.10 -5.46 17.30
C SER A 63 18.51 -4.85 17.30
N GLN A 64 18.89 -4.22 16.19
CA GLN A 64 20.18 -3.54 16.04
C GLN A 64 20.32 -2.34 17.00
N LEU A 65 19.29 -1.48 17.06
CA LEU A 65 19.27 -0.32 17.97
C LEU A 65 19.34 -0.73 19.45
N GLN A 66 18.68 -1.83 19.83
CA GLN A 66 18.73 -2.33 21.21
C GLN A 66 20.14 -2.80 21.57
N VAL A 67 20.85 -3.45 20.64
CA VAL A 67 22.23 -3.90 20.87
C VAL A 67 23.20 -2.73 20.95
N ASP A 68 23.07 -1.73 20.06
CA ASP A 68 23.96 -0.56 20.07
C ASP A 68 23.73 0.34 21.28
N SER A 69 22.49 0.50 21.74
CA SER A 69 22.19 1.23 22.98
C SER A 69 22.75 0.58 24.25
N LEU A 70 23.03 -0.74 24.22
CA LEU A 70 23.61 -1.48 25.35
C LEU A 70 25.14 -1.38 25.39
N ARG A 71 25.78 -0.96 24.30
CA ARG A 71 27.21 -0.69 24.24
C ARG A 71 27.43 0.73 24.76
N GLU A 72 27.98 0.86 25.97
CA GLU A 72 28.31 2.17 26.55
C GLU A 72 29.22 2.97 25.60
N ALA A 73 28.64 4.00 24.98
CA ALA A 73 29.33 4.93 24.10
C ALA A 73 30.11 5.95 24.94
N ASP A 74 31.40 6.14 24.64
CA ASP A 74 32.15 7.30 25.14
C ASP A 74 31.49 8.60 24.62
N LEU A 75 31.80 9.75 25.20
CA LEU A 75 31.22 11.06 24.87
C LEU A 75 31.32 11.40 23.38
N THR A 76 32.35 10.90 22.68
CA THR A 76 32.52 11.09 21.23
C THR A 76 31.57 10.21 20.41
N ASP A 77 31.36 8.96 20.83
CA ASP A 77 30.49 7.99 20.15
C ASP A 77 29.00 8.30 20.35
N ARG A 78 28.69 9.01 21.44
CA ARG A 78 27.32 9.44 21.76
C ARG A 78 26.72 10.32 20.67
N ALA A 79 27.48 11.28 20.13
CA ALA A 79 26.99 12.19 19.10
C ALA A 79 26.61 11.42 17.82
N SER A 80 27.45 10.49 17.38
CA SER A 80 27.17 9.62 16.22
C SER A 80 25.95 8.72 16.46
N SER A 81 25.88 8.08 17.65
CA SER A 81 24.77 7.21 18.02
C SER A 81 23.41 7.93 18.04
N GLU A 82 23.38 9.18 18.54
CA GLU A 82 22.16 10.00 18.53
C GLU A 82 21.73 10.36 17.10
N THR A 83 22.67 10.66 16.20
CA THR A 83 22.34 10.93 14.79
C THR A 83 21.78 9.70 14.07
N ASP A 84 22.38 8.52 14.29
CA ASP A 84 21.94 7.25 13.69
C ASP A 84 20.55 6.87 14.19
N TRP A 85 20.29 7.04 15.50
CA TRP A 85 18.97 6.85 16.08
C TRP A 85 17.91 7.77 15.44
N SER A 86 18.26 9.05 15.24
CA SER A 86 17.35 10.02 14.63
C SER A 86 16.98 9.67 13.18
N LEU A 87 17.95 9.15 12.42
CA LEU A 87 17.75 8.68 11.05
C LEU A 87 16.84 7.47 11.05
N GLU A 88 17.07 6.53 11.97
CA GLU A 88 16.31 5.29 12.04
C GLU A 88 14.84 5.53 12.42
N LEU A 89 14.57 6.42 13.37
CA LEU A 89 13.19 6.82 13.70
C LEU A 89 12.43 7.38 12.48
N ARG A 90 13.11 8.17 11.64
CA ARG A 90 12.51 8.73 10.41
C ARG A 90 12.27 7.64 9.37
N THR A 91 13.17 6.68 9.25
CA THR A 91 12.99 5.50 8.37
C THR A 91 11.78 4.69 8.81
N ARG A 92 11.64 4.43 10.12
CA ARG A 92 10.50 3.69 10.68
C ARG A 92 9.16 4.40 10.46
N ASP A 93 9.09 5.72 10.64
CA ASP A 93 7.85 6.44 10.36
C ASP A 93 7.46 6.36 8.88
N ARG A 94 8.44 6.41 7.96
CA ARG A 94 8.21 6.20 6.52
C ARG A 94 7.71 4.78 6.23
N GLN A 95 8.33 3.75 6.81
CA GLN A 95 7.89 2.36 6.69
C GLN A 95 6.46 2.17 7.21
N ARG A 96 6.12 2.74 8.38
CA ARG A 96 4.75 2.70 8.95
C ARG A 96 3.72 3.31 8.01
N LYS A 97 4.02 4.50 7.46
CA LYS A 97 3.16 5.17 6.46
C LYS A 97 3.02 4.33 5.20
N LEU A 98 4.08 3.67 4.76
CA LEU A 98 4.06 2.79 3.60
C LEU A 98 3.19 1.56 3.84
N ILE A 99 3.29 0.91 5.01
CA ILE A 99 2.41 -0.21 5.39
C ILE A 99 0.94 0.23 5.37
N SER A 100 0.62 1.42 5.90
CA SER A 100 -0.75 1.96 5.86
C SER A 100 -1.28 2.12 4.43
N LYS A 101 -0.42 2.53 3.47
CA LYS A 101 -0.78 2.61 2.06
C LYS A 101 -0.99 1.23 1.42
N ILE A 102 -0.19 0.23 1.82
CA ILE A 102 -0.37 -1.15 1.37
C ILE A 102 -1.69 -1.72 1.91
N ASP A 103 -2.02 -1.46 3.17
CA ASP A 103 -3.29 -1.89 3.77
C ASP A 103 -4.49 -1.23 3.09
N ALA A 104 -4.38 0.03 2.70
CA ALA A 104 -5.40 0.70 1.90
C ALA A 104 -5.56 0.06 0.51
N ALA A 105 -4.45 -0.29 -0.16
CA ALA A 105 -4.50 -0.97 -1.45
C ALA A 105 -5.13 -2.37 -1.34
N LEU A 106 -4.85 -3.12 -0.27
CA LEU A 106 -5.47 -4.41 0.01
C LEU A 106 -6.98 -4.28 0.22
N ARG A 107 -7.44 -3.30 1.00
CA ARG A 107 -8.87 -3.02 1.17
C ARG A 107 -9.57 -2.73 -0.16
N ARG A 108 -8.93 -1.93 -1.02
CA ARG A 108 -9.46 -1.63 -2.37
C ARG A 108 -9.56 -2.87 -3.26
N ILE A 109 -8.71 -3.89 -3.06
CA ILE A 109 -8.85 -5.17 -3.76
C ILE A 109 -10.12 -5.88 -3.25
N ASP A 110 -10.32 -5.92 -1.93
CA ASP A 110 -11.49 -6.57 -1.33
C ASP A 110 -12.80 -5.85 -1.73
N GLU A 111 -12.76 -4.52 -1.93
CA GLU A 111 -13.88 -3.68 -2.39
C GLU A 111 -14.10 -3.72 -3.91
N GLY A 112 -13.16 -4.28 -4.68
CA GLY A 112 -13.22 -4.32 -6.15
C GLY A 112 -12.87 -3.01 -6.86
N GLU A 113 -12.35 -2.01 -6.13
CA GLU A 113 -11.96 -0.69 -6.66
C GLU A 113 -10.47 -0.61 -7.03
N TYR A 114 -9.70 -1.66 -6.78
CA TYR A 114 -8.29 -1.72 -7.10
C TYR A 114 -8.05 -1.63 -8.61
N GLY A 115 -7.00 -0.89 -9.00
CA GLY A 115 -6.63 -0.69 -10.40
C GLY A 115 -7.32 0.48 -11.08
N TYR A 116 -8.26 1.17 -10.42
CA TYR A 116 -8.91 2.37 -10.98
C TYR A 116 -8.44 3.65 -10.29
N CYS A 117 -8.44 4.76 -11.02
CA CYS A 117 -8.05 6.07 -10.51
C CYS A 117 -9.10 6.61 -9.51
N GLU A 118 -8.68 7.00 -8.31
CA GLU A 118 -9.59 7.57 -7.29
C GLU A 118 -10.20 8.91 -7.71
N VAL A 119 -9.59 9.61 -8.68
CA VAL A 119 -10.03 10.94 -9.11
C VAL A 119 -10.85 10.88 -10.40
N THR A 120 -10.44 10.06 -11.37
CA THR A 120 -11.08 10.01 -12.70
C THR A 120 -11.91 8.75 -12.94
N GLY A 121 -11.73 7.70 -12.13
CA GLY A 121 -12.33 6.37 -12.36
C GLY A 121 -11.68 5.57 -13.50
N GLU A 122 -10.69 6.14 -14.19
CA GLU A 122 -10.02 5.49 -15.32
C GLU A 122 -9.11 4.33 -14.89
N PRO A 123 -8.92 3.32 -15.74
CA PRO A 123 -8.01 2.22 -15.44
C PRO A 123 -6.56 2.71 -15.34
N ILE A 124 -5.90 2.35 -14.25
CA ILE A 124 -4.47 2.56 -14.05
C ILE A 124 -3.72 1.50 -14.87
N SER A 125 -2.72 1.92 -15.64
CA SER A 125 -1.96 1.00 -16.49
C SER A 125 -1.31 -0.12 -15.67
N LEU A 126 -1.37 -1.35 -16.21
CA LEU A 126 -0.77 -2.53 -15.56
C LEU A 126 0.73 -2.33 -15.29
N GLY A 127 1.46 -1.70 -16.21
CA GLY A 127 2.88 -1.38 -16.01
C GLY A 127 3.12 -0.44 -14.83
N ARG A 128 2.21 0.52 -14.58
CA ARG A 128 2.30 1.39 -13.39
C ARG A 128 2.03 0.62 -12.11
N LEU A 129 0.99 -0.22 -12.07
CA LEU A 129 0.68 -1.05 -10.89
C LEU A 129 1.78 -2.07 -10.64
N GLU A 130 2.42 -2.58 -11.69
CA GLU A 130 3.54 -3.48 -11.56
C GLU A 130 4.76 -2.78 -10.92
N ALA A 131 5.07 -1.56 -11.36
CA ALA A 131 6.15 -0.76 -10.78
C ALA A 131 5.82 -0.24 -9.37
N ARG A 132 4.59 0.20 -9.14
CA ARG A 132 4.10 0.76 -7.86
C ARG A 132 2.68 0.27 -7.58
N PRO A 133 2.51 -0.87 -6.88
CA PRO A 133 1.18 -1.48 -6.68
C PRO A 133 0.28 -0.71 -5.70
N ILE A 134 0.80 0.32 -5.03
CA ILE A 134 0.03 1.25 -4.17
C ILE A 134 -0.42 2.53 -4.91
N ALA A 135 -0.24 2.59 -6.23
CA ALA A 135 -0.65 3.75 -7.00
C ALA A 135 -2.18 3.89 -7.01
N THR A 136 -2.69 5.06 -6.63
CA THR A 136 -4.13 5.34 -6.54
C THR A 136 -4.68 6.14 -7.71
N MET A 137 -3.81 6.68 -8.58
CA MET A 137 -4.15 7.59 -9.68
C MET A 137 -3.48 7.16 -10.98
N THR A 138 -4.00 7.61 -12.13
CA THR A 138 -3.32 7.52 -13.44
C THR A 138 -2.17 8.51 -13.54
N VAL A 139 -1.28 8.36 -14.53
CA VAL A 139 -0.08 9.23 -14.67
C VAL A 139 -0.53 10.66 -14.94
N GLU A 140 -1.46 10.83 -15.86
CA GLU A 140 -2.05 12.12 -16.21
C GLU A 140 -2.76 12.78 -15.02
N ALA A 141 -3.52 12.01 -14.23
CA ALA A 141 -4.18 12.53 -13.03
C ALA A 141 -3.15 12.97 -11.98
N GLN A 142 -2.07 12.20 -11.80
CA GLN A 142 -0.98 12.52 -10.88
C GLN A 142 -0.27 13.81 -11.33
N GLU A 143 0.09 13.94 -12.61
CA GLU A 143 0.73 15.13 -13.16
C GLU A 143 -0.13 16.38 -13.01
N ARG A 144 -1.44 16.26 -13.23
CA ARG A 144 -2.40 17.35 -13.02
C ARG A 144 -2.46 17.76 -11.54
N HIS A 145 -2.47 16.78 -10.63
CA HIS A 145 -2.49 17.06 -9.19
C HIS A 145 -1.22 17.79 -8.75
N GLU A 146 -0.04 17.33 -9.19
CA GLU A 146 1.24 17.95 -8.87
C GLU A 146 1.39 19.35 -9.48
N ARG A 147 0.84 19.59 -10.68
CA ARG A 147 0.81 20.93 -11.28
C ARG A 147 -0.02 21.91 -10.46
N ASN A 148 -1.21 21.49 -10.02
CA ASN A 148 -2.10 22.34 -9.22
C ASN A 148 -1.51 22.63 -7.83
N GLU A 149 -0.83 21.67 -7.22
CA GLU A 149 -0.15 21.85 -5.93
C GLU A 149 0.99 22.88 -6.03
N LYS A 150 1.74 22.90 -7.15
CA LYS A 150 2.79 23.91 -7.40
C LYS A 150 2.22 25.31 -7.52
N VAL A 151 1.17 25.49 -8.34
CA VAL A 151 0.53 26.80 -8.54
C VAL A 151 0.00 27.34 -7.21
N SER A 152 -0.63 26.50 -6.38
CA SER A 152 -1.17 26.91 -5.08
C SER A 152 -0.12 27.24 -4.01
N ARG A 153 1.17 26.92 -4.22
CA ARG A 153 2.25 27.23 -3.26
C ARG A 153 2.98 28.53 -3.59
N ASP A 154 2.83 29.02 -4.82
CA ASP A 154 3.47 30.24 -5.32
C ASP A 154 2.58 31.50 -5.18
N ASP A 155 1.33 31.35 -4.72
CA ASP A 155 0.39 32.40 -4.31
C ASP A 155 0.37 32.57 -2.77
#